data_AF-A0A327ZND1-F1
#
_entry.id   AF-A0A327ZND1-F1
#
_cell.length_a   1.000
_cell.length_b   1.000
_cell.length_c   1.000
_cell.angle_alpha   90.00
_cell.angle_beta   90.00
_cell.angle_gamma   90.00
#
_symmetry.space_group_name_H-M   'P 1'
#
loop_
_entity.id
_entity.type
_entity.pdbx_description
1 polymer ?
#
loop_
_entity_poly.entity_id
_entity_poly.type
_entity_poly.pdbx_seq_one_letter_code
_entity_poly.pdbx_strand_id
1 'polypeptide(L)'
;MNIHNITNTIFIEDKLKKSDVLLIPGSSELGLAEKACQLYLQKYANMIVVSGGFNKKLSIEDNEASYLKRYMIKKGIPEHKIIVDTFASNTQENAENSKIICEELDDINSAIIVCKNYHAGRVKKTYEKYFISGCDLMICPVIDSRNVNKKDWWKRTESKKIVLSEFEKLNKYFKTHES
;
A
#
# COMPACT_ATOMS: atom_id res chain seq x y z
N MET A 1 -24.11 8.66 11.36
CA MET A 1 -22.80 8.17 10.87
C MET A 1 -22.59 6.76 11.42
N ASN A 2 -22.62 5.72 10.58
CA ASN A 2 -22.41 4.35 11.03
C ASN A 2 -20.90 4.09 11.19
N ILE A 3 -20.38 4.32 12.40
CA ILE A 3 -18.95 4.16 12.72
C ILE A 3 -18.50 2.74 12.42
N HIS A 4 -19.28 1.73 12.80
CA HIS A 4 -18.92 0.32 12.62
C HIS A 4 -18.72 -0.04 11.14
N ASN A 5 -19.66 0.36 10.28
CA ASN A 5 -19.57 0.10 8.84
C ASN A 5 -18.32 0.77 8.24
N ILE A 6 -18.14 2.07 8.47
CA ILE A 6 -16.97 2.82 7.96
C ILE A 6 -15.66 2.18 8.45
N THR A 7 -15.63 1.76 9.72
CA THR A 7 -14.46 1.13 10.33
C THR A 7 -14.09 -0.16 9.62
N ASN A 8 -15.06 -1.03 9.33
CA ASN A 8 -14.80 -2.30 8.65
C ASN A 8 -14.47 -2.12 7.16
N THR A 9 -14.99 -1.08 6.52
CA THR A 9 -14.65 -0.75 5.12
C THR A 9 -13.22 -0.22 5.00
N ILE A 10 -12.75 0.58 5.97
CA ILE A 10 -11.48 1.31 5.87
C ILE A 10 -10.30 0.53 6.43
N PHE A 11 -10.47 -0.06 7.61
CA PHE A 11 -9.38 -0.71 8.34
C PHE A 11 -9.40 -2.21 8.07
N ILE A 12 -8.73 -2.60 6.98
CA ILE A 12 -8.58 -3.98 6.56
C ILE A 12 -7.18 -4.49 6.94
N GLU A 13 -7.14 -5.68 7.50
CA GLU A 13 -5.93 -6.39 7.89
C GLU A 13 -6.16 -7.88 7.64
N ASP A 14 -5.24 -8.52 6.95
CA ASP A 14 -5.32 -9.95 6.63
C ASP A 14 -4.26 -10.72 7.42
N LYS A 15 -4.55 -11.99 7.72
CA LYS A 15 -3.56 -12.90 8.32
C LYS A 15 -2.50 -13.26 7.27
N LEU A 16 -1.27 -12.82 7.49
CA LEU A 16 -0.19 -13.00 6.53
C LEU A 16 0.26 -14.46 6.40
N LYS A 17 0.52 -14.85 5.16
CA LYS A 17 1.23 -16.08 4.76
C LYS A 17 2.45 -15.66 3.92
N LYS A 18 3.35 -16.61 3.65
CA LYS A 18 4.40 -16.37 2.65
C LYS A 18 3.77 -16.08 1.29
N SER A 19 4.42 -15.21 0.54
CA SER A 19 4.00 -14.74 -0.77
C SER A 19 5.20 -14.56 -1.70
N ASP A 20 4.91 -14.35 -2.98
CA ASP A 20 5.93 -14.20 -4.00
C ASP A 20 6.56 -12.80 -3.93
N VAL A 21 5.73 -11.78 -3.65
CA VAL A 21 6.16 -10.36 -3.67
C VAL A 21 5.56 -9.53 -2.53
N LEU A 22 6.32 -8.53 -2.07
CA LEU A 22 5.80 -7.41 -1.27
C LEU A 22 5.47 -6.24 -2.20
N LEU A 23 4.25 -5.73 -2.13
CA LEU A 23 3.83 -4.53 -2.86
C LEU A 23 3.72 -3.35 -1.90
N ILE A 24 4.32 -2.22 -2.26
CA ILE A 24 4.33 -1.02 -1.44
C ILE A 24 3.82 0.16 -2.27
N PRO A 25 2.58 0.63 -2.01
CA PRO A 25 2.16 1.94 -2.49
C PRO A 25 3.07 3.02 -1.89
N GLY A 26 3.51 3.95 -2.73
CA GLY A 26 4.40 5.04 -2.40
C GLY A 26 3.99 5.80 -1.14
N SER A 27 5.00 6.24 -0.38
CA SER A 27 4.80 7.04 0.82
C SER A 27 6.02 7.91 1.11
N SER A 28 5.76 9.15 1.51
CA SER A 28 6.77 10.04 2.12
C SER A 28 7.22 9.63 3.54
N GLU A 29 6.68 8.55 4.10
CA GLU A 29 6.98 8.06 5.45
C GLU A 29 7.57 6.65 5.40
N LEU A 30 8.63 6.44 6.19
CA LEU A 30 9.45 5.22 6.16
C LEU A 30 8.80 3.99 6.78
N GLY A 31 7.72 4.14 7.56
CA GLY A 31 7.10 3.01 8.27
C GLY A 31 6.67 1.85 7.37
N LEU A 32 6.29 2.13 6.11
CA LEU A 32 5.98 1.09 5.12
C LEU A 32 7.24 0.32 4.70
N ALA A 33 8.34 1.03 4.42
CA ALA A 33 9.62 0.41 4.08
C ALA A 33 10.21 -0.38 5.26
N GLU A 34 10.04 0.09 6.50
CA GLU A 34 10.43 -0.63 7.71
C GLU A 34 9.71 -1.96 7.83
N LYS A 35 8.39 -1.93 7.67
CA LYS A 35 7.57 -3.14 7.70
C LYS A 35 7.92 -4.10 6.57
N ALA A 36 8.17 -3.59 5.37
CA ALA A 36 8.60 -4.40 4.24
C ALA A 36 9.98 -5.05 4.47
N CYS A 37 10.95 -4.32 5.04
CA CYS A 37 12.24 -4.88 5.42
C CYS A 37 12.07 -6.03 6.43
N GLN A 38 11.23 -5.85 7.46
CA GLN A 38 10.95 -6.89 8.45
C GLN A 38 10.39 -8.16 7.79
N LEU A 39 9.37 -8.01 6.93
CA LEU A 39 8.75 -9.13 6.22
C LEU A 39 9.74 -9.84 5.30
N TYR A 40 10.55 -9.08 4.55
CA TYR A 40 11.58 -9.63 3.68
C TYR A 40 12.63 -10.44 4.46
N LEU A 41 13.17 -9.87 5.55
CA LEU A 41 14.16 -10.55 6.39
C LEU A 41 13.59 -11.81 7.07
N GLN A 42 12.30 -11.82 7.36
CA GLN A 42 11.56 -12.98 7.84
C GLN A 42 11.17 -13.98 6.74
N LYS A 43 11.58 -13.73 5.49
CA LYS A 43 11.32 -14.57 4.31
C LYS A 43 9.81 -14.74 4.02
N TYR A 44 9.03 -13.68 4.26
CA TYR A 44 7.64 -13.63 3.82
C TYR A 44 7.52 -13.48 2.30
N ALA A 45 8.48 -12.84 1.66
CA ALA A 45 8.61 -12.78 0.21
C ALA A 45 10.06 -12.48 -0.18
N ASN A 46 10.42 -12.76 -1.43
CA ASN A 46 11.79 -12.64 -1.92
C ASN A 46 12.02 -11.44 -2.86
N MET A 47 10.95 -10.70 -3.17
CA MET A 47 10.97 -9.51 -4.03
C MET A 47 10.13 -8.40 -3.40
N ILE A 48 10.52 -7.15 -3.63
CA ILE A 48 9.78 -5.96 -3.22
C ILE A 48 9.54 -5.09 -4.44
N VAL A 49 8.29 -4.70 -4.66
CA VAL A 49 7.88 -3.71 -5.66
C VAL A 49 7.37 -2.49 -4.93
N VAL A 50 7.91 -1.32 -5.27
CA VAL A 50 7.45 -0.03 -4.76
C VAL A 50 6.98 0.81 -5.92
N SER A 51 5.73 1.28 -5.88
CA SER A 51 5.18 2.15 -6.92
C SER A 51 4.72 3.46 -6.28
N GLY A 52 5.32 4.57 -6.70
CA GLY A 52 5.06 5.89 -6.15
C GLY A 52 5.99 6.96 -6.70
N GLY A 53 5.39 8.00 -7.29
CA GLY A 53 6.07 9.08 -7.97
C GLY A 53 6.30 10.31 -7.10
N PHE A 54 6.18 11.48 -7.73
CA PHE A 54 6.54 12.76 -7.11
C PHE A 54 5.69 13.06 -5.86
N ASN A 55 6.34 13.49 -4.78
CA ASN A 55 5.67 13.99 -3.58
C ASN A 55 6.32 15.29 -3.10
N LYS A 56 5.50 16.35 -2.98
CA LYS A 56 5.93 17.69 -2.53
C LYS A 56 6.58 17.74 -1.15
N LYS A 57 6.40 16.70 -0.31
CA LYS A 57 7.02 16.58 1.01
C LYS A 57 8.45 16.06 0.95
N LEU A 58 8.85 15.46 -0.17
CA LEU A 58 10.21 15.05 -0.45
C LEU A 58 10.92 16.18 -1.21
N SER A 59 12.24 16.13 -1.29
CA SER A 59 13.00 17.07 -2.13
C SER A 59 12.50 17.01 -3.58
N ILE A 60 12.63 18.11 -4.32
CA ILE A 60 12.15 18.24 -5.71
C ILE A 60 12.67 17.12 -6.62
N GLU A 61 13.85 16.58 -6.31
CA GLU A 61 14.52 15.51 -7.07
C GLU A 61 14.15 14.09 -6.60
N ASP A 62 13.25 13.94 -5.62
CA ASP A 62 13.00 12.66 -4.96
C ASP A 62 11.53 12.23 -5.05
N ASN A 63 11.31 11.02 -5.53
CA ASN A 63 10.01 10.37 -5.60
C ASN A 63 9.86 9.37 -4.46
N GLU A 64 8.61 9.03 -4.13
CA GLU A 64 8.30 8.14 -3.00
C GLU A 64 8.98 6.77 -3.15
N ALA A 65 8.95 6.17 -4.35
CA ALA A 65 9.54 4.85 -4.56
C ALA A 65 11.06 4.84 -4.36
N SER A 66 11.77 5.84 -4.89
CA SER A 66 13.21 5.98 -4.74
C SER A 66 13.61 6.26 -3.29
N TYR A 67 12.84 7.10 -2.59
CA TYR A 67 13.02 7.37 -1.17
C TYR A 67 12.95 6.10 -0.33
N LEU A 68 11.88 5.30 -0.51
CA LEU A 68 11.70 4.04 0.19
C LEU A 68 12.78 3.01 -0.20
N LYS A 69 13.13 2.89 -1.49
CA LYS A 69 14.19 1.99 -1.98
C LYS A 69 15.53 2.28 -1.30
N ARG A 70 15.97 3.54 -1.24
CA ARG A 70 17.24 3.92 -0.59
C ARG A 70 17.25 3.55 0.89
N TYR A 71 16.13 3.69 1.57
CA TYR A 71 16.03 3.23 2.96
C TYR A 71 16.19 1.71 3.08
N MET A 72 15.50 0.94 2.26
CA MET A 72 15.55 -0.53 2.30
C MET A 72 16.96 -1.06 1.97
N ILE A 73 17.67 -0.45 1.02
CA ILE A 73 19.07 -0.78 0.72
C ILE A 73 19.95 -0.53 1.95
N LYS A 74 19.79 0.61 2.63
CA LYS A 74 20.53 0.91 3.88
C LYS A 74 20.22 -0.08 5.01
N LYS A 75 19.07 -0.77 4.96
CA LYS A 75 18.68 -1.83 5.89
C LYS A 75 19.15 -3.23 5.48
N GLY A 76 19.94 -3.33 4.41
CA GLY A 76 20.57 -4.58 3.97
C GLY A 76 19.75 -5.38 2.97
N ILE A 77 18.68 -4.82 2.41
CA ILE A 77 17.95 -5.46 1.31
C ILE A 77 18.77 -5.29 0.02
N PRO A 78 19.11 -6.37 -0.71
CA PRO A 78 19.86 -6.24 -1.95
C PRO A 78 19.10 -5.40 -2.98
N GLU A 79 19.80 -4.49 -3.66
CA GLU A 79 19.18 -3.55 -4.60
C GLU A 79 18.37 -4.26 -5.71
N HIS A 80 18.89 -5.34 -6.27
CA HIS A 80 18.24 -6.13 -7.32
C HIS A 80 16.98 -6.87 -6.84
N LYS A 81 16.65 -6.81 -5.54
CA LYS A 81 15.43 -7.34 -4.95
C LYS A 81 14.36 -6.27 -4.72
N ILE A 82 14.63 -5.03 -5.12
CA ILE A 82 13.72 -3.90 -5.01
C ILE A 82 13.51 -3.29 -6.40
N ILE A 83 12.32 -3.49 -6.95
CA ILE A 83 11.88 -2.90 -8.21
C ILE A 83 11.04 -1.67 -7.89
N VAL A 84 11.25 -0.59 -8.64
CA VAL A 84 10.58 0.69 -8.41
C VAL A 84 9.86 1.18 -9.65
N ASP A 85 8.64 1.66 -9.46
CA ASP A 85 7.98 2.58 -10.37
C ASP A 85 7.95 3.97 -9.73
N THR A 86 8.51 4.95 -10.46
CA THR A 86 8.65 6.34 -10.00
C THR A 86 7.66 7.29 -10.65
N PHE A 87 6.67 6.80 -11.39
CA PHE A 87 5.74 7.62 -12.16
C PHE A 87 4.34 7.69 -11.55
N ALA A 88 3.91 6.67 -10.80
CA ALA A 88 2.56 6.65 -10.25
C ALA A 88 2.24 7.84 -9.35
N SER A 89 1.13 8.52 -9.63
CA SER A 89 0.69 9.73 -8.96
C SER A 89 -0.47 9.50 -7.98
N ASN A 90 -1.08 8.32 -8.02
CA ASN A 90 -2.26 7.98 -7.24
C ASN A 90 -2.40 6.46 -7.02
N THR A 91 -3.35 6.06 -6.17
CA THR A 91 -3.55 4.64 -5.78
C THR A 91 -3.90 3.74 -6.96
N GLN A 92 -4.56 4.26 -8.01
CA GLN A 92 -4.91 3.50 -9.20
C GLN A 92 -3.67 3.17 -10.02
N GLU A 93 -2.87 4.18 -10.34
CA GLU A 93 -1.58 4.00 -11.02
C GLU A 93 -0.63 3.13 -10.21
N ASN A 94 -0.63 3.26 -8.86
CA ASN A 94 0.16 2.38 -8.02
C ASN A 94 -0.18 0.91 -8.23
N ALA A 95 -1.46 0.57 -8.31
CA ALA A 95 -1.93 -0.80 -8.53
C ALA A 95 -1.63 -1.29 -9.94
N GLU A 96 -1.91 -0.47 -10.95
CA GLU A 96 -1.69 -0.78 -12.37
C GLU A 96 -0.21 -1.02 -12.66
N ASN A 97 0.66 -0.12 -12.23
CA ASN A 97 2.10 -0.23 -12.45
C ASN A 97 2.70 -1.40 -11.65
N SER A 98 2.25 -1.61 -10.41
CA SER A 98 2.65 -2.79 -9.63
C SER A 98 2.27 -4.08 -10.35
N LYS A 99 1.09 -4.14 -10.97
CA LYS A 99 0.62 -5.29 -11.73
C LYS A 99 1.48 -5.53 -12.97
N ILE A 100 1.76 -4.48 -13.75
CA ILE A 100 2.63 -4.58 -14.94
C ILE A 100 4.01 -5.13 -14.54
N ILE A 101 4.62 -4.58 -13.48
CA ILE A 101 5.89 -5.09 -12.95
C ILE A 101 5.78 -6.57 -12.53
N CYS A 102 4.68 -6.97 -11.89
CA CYS A 102 4.48 -8.36 -11.49
C CYS A 102 4.29 -9.32 -12.67
N GLU A 103 3.74 -8.87 -13.80
CA GLU A 103 3.61 -9.69 -15.02
C GLU A 103 4.93 -9.87 -15.76
N GLU A 104 5.86 -8.93 -15.60
CA GLU A 104 7.24 -9.06 -16.10
C GLU A 104 8.10 -9.96 -15.19
N LEU A 105 7.61 -10.28 -13.99
CA LEU A 105 8.21 -11.24 -13.09
C LEU A 105 7.57 -12.61 -13.28
N ASP A 106 8.40 -13.66 -13.33
CA ASP A 106 7.90 -15.03 -13.44
C ASP A 106 7.12 -15.44 -12.17
N ASP A 107 5.97 -16.10 -12.36
CA ASP A 107 5.21 -16.86 -11.36
C ASP A 107 4.67 -16.08 -10.13
N ILE A 108 4.31 -14.80 -10.27
CA ILE A 108 3.65 -14.05 -9.17
C ILE A 108 2.18 -14.46 -8.99
N ASN A 109 1.91 -15.29 -7.99
CA ASN A 109 0.57 -15.80 -7.65
C ASN A 109 0.07 -15.31 -6.28
N SER A 110 0.89 -14.59 -5.53
CA SER A 110 0.53 -14.08 -4.21
C SER A 110 1.34 -12.85 -3.84
N ALA A 111 0.69 -11.90 -3.17
CA ALA A 111 1.32 -10.66 -2.77
C ALA A 111 0.87 -10.19 -1.39
N ILE A 112 1.81 -9.62 -0.63
CA ILE A 112 1.51 -8.87 0.60
C ILE A 112 1.61 -7.39 0.26
N ILE A 113 0.51 -6.66 0.42
CA ILE A 113 0.47 -5.23 0.20
C ILE A 113 0.68 -4.51 1.54
N VAL A 114 1.82 -3.82 1.66
CA VAL A 114 2.19 -3.06 2.86
C VAL A 114 1.76 -1.61 2.66
N CYS A 115 0.71 -1.18 3.38
CA CYS A 115 0.10 0.13 3.16
C CYS A 115 -0.27 0.84 4.47
N LYS A 116 -0.70 2.10 4.39
CA LYS A 116 -1.15 2.85 5.56
C LYS A 116 -2.48 2.31 6.07
N ASN A 117 -2.63 2.18 7.38
CA ASN A 117 -3.80 1.54 7.99
C ASN A 117 -5.14 2.20 7.62
N TYR A 118 -5.21 3.52 7.63
CA TYR A 118 -6.42 4.24 7.23
C TYR A 118 -6.67 4.22 5.70
N HIS A 119 -5.73 3.73 4.90
CA HIS A 119 -5.79 3.64 3.44
C HIS A 119 -6.06 2.20 2.95
N ALA A 120 -5.98 1.22 3.85
CA ALA A 120 -6.05 -0.21 3.56
C ALA A 120 -7.27 -0.62 2.72
N GLY A 121 -8.47 -0.13 3.06
CA GLY A 121 -9.68 -0.43 2.30
C GLY A 121 -9.61 -0.04 0.82
N ARG A 122 -9.09 1.16 0.55
CA ARG A 122 -8.93 1.68 -0.82
C ARG A 122 -7.85 0.91 -1.57
N VAL A 123 -6.73 0.65 -0.92
CA VAL A 123 -5.65 -0.17 -1.51
C VAL A 123 -6.16 -1.55 -1.89
N LYS A 124 -6.82 -2.27 -0.97
CA LYS A 124 -7.36 -3.60 -1.26
C LYS A 124 -8.26 -3.60 -2.48
N LYS A 125 -9.25 -2.71 -2.50
CA LYS A 125 -10.23 -2.65 -3.59
C LYS A 125 -9.62 -2.22 -4.92
N THR A 126 -8.66 -1.30 -4.90
CA THR A 126 -7.98 -0.90 -6.13
C THR A 126 -7.10 -2.02 -6.65
N TYR A 127 -6.28 -2.67 -5.80
CA TYR A 127 -5.41 -3.77 -6.25
C TYR A 127 -6.22 -4.99 -6.71
N GLU A 128 -7.31 -5.37 -6.02
CA GLU A 128 -8.24 -6.44 -6.46
C GLU A 128 -8.83 -6.20 -7.87
N LYS A 129 -8.92 -4.94 -8.32
CA LYS A 129 -9.39 -4.63 -9.68
C LYS A 129 -8.33 -4.92 -10.75
N TYR A 130 -7.07 -4.64 -10.46
CA TYR A 130 -5.98 -4.74 -11.45
C TYR A 130 -5.36 -6.12 -11.50
N PHE A 131 -5.25 -6.78 -10.34
CA PHE A 131 -4.77 -8.15 -10.25
C PHE A 131 -5.95 -9.10 -10.53
N ILE A 132 -5.96 -9.69 -11.73
CA ILE A 132 -6.99 -10.64 -12.21
C ILE A 132 -7.01 -11.91 -11.33
N SER A 133 -8.16 -12.59 -11.28
CA SER A 133 -8.40 -13.88 -10.61
C SER A 133 -7.20 -14.83 -10.70
N GLY A 134 -6.56 -15.09 -9.56
CA GLY A 134 -5.42 -16.00 -9.45
C GLY A 134 -4.33 -15.52 -8.49
N CYS A 135 -4.23 -14.20 -8.23
CA CYS A 135 -3.27 -13.65 -7.28
C CYS A 135 -3.88 -13.48 -5.88
N ASP A 136 -3.34 -14.18 -4.88
CA ASP A 136 -3.74 -14.05 -3.48
C ASP A 136 -3.18 -12.76 -2.88
N LEU A 137 -4.02 -11.74 -2.72
CA LEU A 137 -3.65 -10.45 -2.13
C LEU A 137 -3.95 -10.40 -0.62
N MET A 138 -2.93 -10.07 0.19
CA MET A 138 -3.05 -9.88 1.64
C MET A 138 -2.65 -8.47 2.05
N ILE A 139 -3.47 -7.82 2.88
CA ILE A 139 -3.18 -6.48 3.40
C ILE A 139 -2.41 -6.54 4.72
N CYS A 140 -1.24 -5.90 4.74
CA CYS A 140 -0.44 -5.64 5.93
C CYS A 140 -0.46 -4.12 6.26
N PRO A 141 -1.39 -3.64 7.10
CA PRO A 141 -1.48 -2.23 7.42
C PRO A 141 -0.39 -1.76 8.38
N VAL A 142 0.05 -0.51 8.22
CA VAL A 142 0.99 0.18 9.10
C VAL A 142 0.35 1.46 9.63
N ILE A 143 0.42 1.67 10.95
CA ILE A 143 0.04 2.93 11.57
C ILE A 143 1.19 3.92 11.35
N ASP A 144 0.90 5.02 10.69
CA ASP A 144 1.89 6.06 10.38
C ASP A 144 1.94 7.14 11.48
N SER A 145 2.71 8.20 11.26
CA SER A 145 2.88 9.30 12.22
C SER A 145 1.57 10.02 12.62
N ARG A 146 0.50 9.88 11.83
CA ARG A 146 -0.82 10.48 12.14
C ARG A 146 -1.55 9.74 13.25
N ASN A 147 -1.11 8.51 13.55
CA ASN A 147 -1.69 7.63 14.57
C ASN A 147 -3.20 7.43 14.41
N VAL A 148 -3.66 7.26 13.16
CA VAL A 148 -5.07 6.94 12.86
C VAL A 148 -5.24 5.43 12.97
N ASN A 149 -6.14 4.99 13.85
CA ASN A 149 -6.35 3.57 14.12
C ASN A 149 -7.84 3.20 14.23
N LYS A 150 -8.11 1.91 14.06
CA LYS A 150 -9.46 1.31 14.04
C LYS A 150 -10.26 1.56 15.33
N LYS A 151 -9.59 1.69 16.48
CA LYS A 151 -10.22 1.69 17.81
C LYS A 151 -10.83 3.04 18.21
N ASP A 152 -10.36 4.14 17.61
CA ASP A 152 -10.76 5.47 18.08
C ASP A 152 -10.71 6.59 17.03
N TRP A 153 -10.63 6.27 15.73
CA TRP A 153 -10.53 7.28 14.67
C TRP A 153 -11.61 8.37 14.70
N TRP A 154 -12.78 8.10 15.29
CA TRP A 154 -13.89 9.05 15.41
C TRP A 154 -13.74 10.06 16.55
N LYS A 155 -12.81 9.83 17.49
CA LYS A 155 -12.63 10.69 18.68
C LYS A 155 -11.89 11.99 18.36
N ARG A 156 -10.96 11.97 17.40
CA ARG A 156 -10.19 13.15 16.98
C ARG A 156 -10.73 13.70 15.66
N THR A 157 -10.88 15.02 15.57
CA THR A 157 -11.40 15.71 14.38
C THR A 157 -10.54 15.43 13.14
N GLU A 158 -9.22 15.42 13.30
CA GLU A 158 -8.25 15.17 12.22
C GLU A 158 -8.36 13.74 11.69
N SER A 159 -8.38 12.76 12.60
CA SER A 159 -8.56 11.34 12.25
C SER A 159 -9.90 11.09 11.56
N LYS A 160 -10.97 11.72 12.05
CA LYS A 160 -12.31 11.63 11.47
C LYS A 160 -12.33 12.16 10.04
N LYS A 161 -11.71 13.33 9.78
CA LYS A 161 -11.59 13.89 8.42
C LYS A 161 -10.86 12.96 7.47
N ILE A 162 -9.76 12.35 7.91
CA ILE A 162 -8.97 11.41 7.08
C ILE A 162 -9.81 10.19 6.70
N VAL A 163 -10.42 9.53 7.70
CA VAL A 163 -11.20 8.30 7.47
C VAL A 163 -12.42 8.56 6.60
N LEU A 164 -13.14 9.66 6.85
CA LEU A 164 -14.30 10.02 6.03
C LEU A 164 -13.90 10.36 4.59
N SER A 165 -12.77 11.05 4.37
CA SER A 165 -12.26 11.30 3.01
C SER A 165 -11.93 10.01 2.28
N GLU A 166 -11.31 9.04 2.94
CA GLU A 166 -11.03 7.72 2.34
C GLU A 166 -12.31 6.94 2.04
N PHE A 167 -13.31 7.02 2.92
CA PHE A 167 -14.60 6.38 2.71
C PHE A 167 -15.36 7.00 1.53
N GLU A 168 -15.33 8.33 1.38
CA GLU A 168 -15.91 9.03 0.24
C GLU A 168 -15.22 8.66 -1.09
N LYS A 169 -13.89 8.58 -1.10
CA LYS A 169 -13.12 8.16 -2.28
C LYS A 169 -13.47 6.73 -2.70
N LEU A 170 -13.58 5.82 -1.74
CA LEU A 170 -14.05 4.45 -1.98
C LEU A 170 -15.45 4.43 -2.58
N ASN A 171 -16.41 5.17 -2.01
CA ASN A 171 -17.78 5.22 -2.52
C ASN A 171 -17.85 5.81 -3.94
N LYS A 172 -17.07 6.84 -4.24
CA LYS A 172 -16.96 7.39 -5.60
C LYS A 172 -16.41 6.34 -6.57
N TYR A 173 -15.38 5.61 -6.14
CA TYR A 173 -14.79 4.53 -6.93
C TYR A 173 -15.81 3.42 -7.23
N PHE A 174 -16.65 3.00 -6.27
CA PHE A 174 -17.72 2.04 -6.52
C PHE A 174 -18.75 2.55 -7.55
N LYS A 175 -19.20 3.80 -7.42
CA LYS A 175 -20.22 4.37 -8.31
C LYS A 175 -19.78 4.50 -9.76
N THR A 176 -18.51 4.75 -10.04
CA THR A 176 -18.01 4.89 -11.42
C THR A 176 -17.72 3.56 -12.12
N HIS A 177 -17.83 2.43 -11.42
CA HIS A 177 -17.49 1.10 -11.94
C HIS A 177 -18.65 0.09 -11.90
N GLU A 178 -19.83 0.52 -11.42
CA GLU A 178 -21.10 -0.21 -11.54
C GLU A 178 -21.95 0.27 -12.75
N SER A 179 -21.36 1.06 -13.66
CA SER A 179 -22.00 1.63 -14.85
C SER A 179 -21.56 0.96 -16.13
#